data_AF-R5LK63-F1
#
_entry.id   AF-R5LK63-F1
#
_cell.length_a   1.000
_cell.length_b   1.000
_cell.length_c   1.000
_cell.angle_alpha   90.00
_cell.angle_beta   90.00
_cell.angle_gamma   90.00
#
_symmetry.space_group_name_H-M   'P 1'
#
loop_
_entity.id
_entity.type
_entity.pdbx_description
1 polymer ?
#
loop_
_entity_poly.entity_id
_entity_poly.type
_entity_poly.pdbx_seq_one_letter_code
_entity_poly.pdbx_strand_id
1 'polypeptide(L)' 'MERENLVKAGDIVNITEGVLPSSWYYTIEPAVAMSRNYKFPERIKSKSGTVIGIDRTDRGFFVKVEFNE' A
#
# COMPACT_ATOMS: atom_id res chain seq x y z
N MET A 1 -18.67 6.18 4.38
CA MET A 1 -19.04 4.79 4.05
C MET A 1 -17.74 3.99 4.05
N GLU A 2 -17.35 3.51 5.23
CA GLU A 2 -16.14 2.70 5.43
C GLU A 2 -16.39 1.31 4.85
N ARG A 3 -15.70 0.99 3.76
CA ARG A 3 -15.83 -0.29 3.08
C ARG A 3 -14.84 -1.26 3.72
N GLU A 4 -15.15 -1.68 4.94
CA GLU A 4 -14.41 -2.73 5.65
C GLU A 4 -14.43 -4.01 4.79
N ASN A 5 -13.26 -4.61 4.51
CA ASN A 5 -13.00 -5.81 3.66
C ASN A 5 -12.71 -5.60 2.16
N LEU A 6 -12.08 -4.50 1.75
CA LEU A 6 -11.64 -4.36 0.35
C LEU A 6 -10.42 -5.22 0.00
N VAL A 7 -9.58 -5.61 0.97
CA VAL A 7 -8.37 -6.40 0.74
C VAL A 7 -8.24 -7.50 1.80
N LYS A 8 -7.69 -8.65 1.40
CA LYS A 8 -7.45 -9.82 2.27
C LYS A 8 -6.00 -10.25 2.15
N ALA A 9 -5.47 -10.95 3.16
CA ALA A 9 -4.16 -11.59 3.02
C ALA A 9 -4.22 -12.65 1.89
N GLY A 10 -3.28 -12.57 0.96
CA GLY A 10 -3.23 -13.35 -0.30
C GLY A 10 -3.79 -12.61 -1.52
N ASP A 11 -4.41 -11.44 -1.35
CA ASP A 11 -5.00 -10.69 -2.45
C ASP A 11 -3.96 -9.88 -3.21
N ILE A 12 -4.13 -9.74 -4.52
CA ILE A 12 -3.24 -8.96 -5.38
C ILE A 12 -3.83 -7.56 -5.50
N VAL A 13 -3.12 -6.58 -4.95
CA VAL A 13 -3.54 -5.18 -4.97
C VAL A 13 -2.72 -4.39 -5.95
N ASN A 14 -3.36 -3.43 -6.61
CA ASN A 14 -2.68 -2.45 -7.42
C ASN A 14 -2.17 -1.33 -6.53
N ILE A 15 -0.94 -0.87 -6.78
CA ILE A 15 -0.39 0.32 -6.14
C ILE A 15 -0.21 1.43 -7.15
N THR A 16 -0.70 2.60 -6.77
CA THR A 16 -0.53 3.82 -7.54
C THR A 16 0.51 4.69 -6.86
N GLU A 17 1.54 5.06 -7.61
CA GLU A 17 2.60 5.96 -7.16
C GLU A 17 2.15 7.42 -7.28
N GLY A 18 2.33 8.19 -6.21
CA GLY A 18 2.16 9.62 -6.17
C GLY A 18 3.51 10.30 -6.00
N VAL A 19 3.84 11.21 -6.92
CA VAL A 19 5.11 11.94 -6.92
C VAL A 19 4.97 13.22 -6.12
N LEU A 20 5.84 13.41 -5.11
CA LEU A 20 6.07 14.70 -4.46
C LEU A 20 7.41 15.28 -4.94
N PRO A 21 7.62 16.60 -4.79
CA PRO A 21 8.88 17.27 -5.17
C PRO A 21 10.17 16.67 -4.57
N SER A 22 10.11 15.91 -3.47
CA SER A 22 11.30 15.25 -2.89
C SER A 22 11.00 13.85 -2.32
N SER A 23 9.85 13.27 -2.63
CA SER A 23 9.43 11.98 -2.07
C SER A 23 8.39 11.30 -2.96
N TRP A 24 8.13 10.02 -2.71
CA TRP A 24 7.07 9.25 -3.36
C TRP A 24 6.16 8.66 -2.30
N TYR A 25 4.86 8.62 -2.53
CA TYR A 25 3.94 7.82 -1.73
C TYR A 25 3.27 6.80 -2.62
N TYR A 26 2.80 5.73 -2.00
CA TYR A 26 2.11 4.65 -2.69
C TYR A 26 0.77 4.45 -2.04
N THR A 27 -0.27 4.35 -2.85
CA THR A 27 -1.62 4.11 -2.38
C THR A 27 -2.07 2.78 -2.95
N ILE A 28 -2.57 1.88 -2.10
CA ILE A 28 -3.16 0.63 -2.56
C ILE A 28 -4.58 0.91 -3.05
N GLU A 29 -4.90 0.47 -4.26
CA GLU A 29 -6.26 0.51 -4.79
C GLU A 29 -7.01 -0.77 -4.43
N PRO A 30 -8.23 -0.65 -3.88
CA PRO A 30 -9.07 0.56 -3.79
C PRO A 30 -8.84 1.40 -2.50
N ALA A 31 -8.01 2.45 -2.57
CA ALA A 31 -7.64 3.41 -1.52
C ALA A 31 -7.71 2.93 -0.05
N VAL A 32 -7.30 1.69 0.23
CA VAL A 32 -7.48 1.08 1.57
C VAL A 32 -6.39 1.54 2.54
N ALA A 33 -5.20 1.77 2.02
CA ALA A 33 -4.05 2.22 2.81
C ALA A 33 -3.14 3.11 1.96
N MET A 34 -2.50 4.05 2.65
CA MET A 34 -1.45 4.89 2.09
C MET A 34 -0.15 4.50 2.76
N SER A 35 0.88 4.26 1.95
CA SER A 35 2.22 4.02 2.46
C SER A 35 2.85 5.32 2.97
N ARG A 36 3.85 5.18 3.83
CA ARG A 36 4.78 6.26 4.18
C ARG A 36 5.43 6.86 2.94
N ASN A 37 5.96 8.06 3.08
CA ASN A 37 6.80 8.68 2.06
C ASN A 37 8.14 7.93 1.94
N TYR A 38 8.46 7.49 0.72
CA TYR A 38 9.74 6.90 0.36
C TYR A 38 10.64 7.93 -0.31
N LYS A 39 11.95 7.76 -0.10
CA LYS A 39 12.99 8.53 -0.79
C LYS A 39 13.36 7.88 -2.12
N PHE A 40 14.08 8.61 -2.97
CA PHE A 40 14.50 8.16 -4.31
C PHE A 40 15.09 6.74 -4.38
N PRO A 41 16.00 6.30 -3.47
CA PRO A 41 16.54 4.94 -3.52
C PRO A 41 15.56 3.86 -3.06
N GLU A 42 14.48 4.22 -2.35
CA GLU A 42 13.44 3.31 -1.87
C GLU A 42 12.21 3.32 -2.80
N ARG A 43 12.37 3.84 -4.03
CA ARG A 43 11.26 3.92 -5.00
C ARG A 43 10.92 2.52 -5.50
N ILE A 44 9.73 2.06 -5.16
CA ILE A 44 9.08 0.87 -5.72
C ILE A 44 8.68 1.20 -7.17
N LYS A 45 9.13 0.38 -8.13
CA LYS A 45 8.74 0.48 -9.56
C LYS A 45 7.56 -0.41 -9.91
N SER A 46 7.31 -1.42 -9.08
CA SER A 46 6.18 -2.34 -9.19
C SER A 46 4.85 -1.59 -9.07
N LYS A 47 3.86 -1.99 -9.89
CA LYS A 47 2.49 -1.42 -9.91
C LYS A 47 1.46 -2.33 -9.25
N SER A 48 1.89 -3.51 -8.82
CA SER A 48 1.07 -4.52 -8.16
C SER A 48 1.89 -5.20 -7.08
N GLY A 49 1.25 -5.53 -5.97
CA GLY A 49 1.85 -6.26 -4.87
C GLY A 49 0.87 -7.24 -4.25
N THR A 50 1.39 -8.22 -3.53
CA THR A 50 0.57 -9.22 -2.85
C THR A 50 0.43 -8.86 -1.39
N VAL A 51 -0.79 -8.80 -0.88
CA VAL A 51 -1.03 -8.54 0.54
C VAL A 51 -0.60 -9.77 1.32
N ILE A 52 0.44 -9.68 2.13
CA ILE A 52 0.91 -10.80 2.96
C ILE A 52 0.24 -10.82 4.34
N GLY A 53 -0.35 -9.71 4.76
CA GLY A 53 -1.00 -9.62 6.06
C GLY A 53 -1.68 -8.28 6.28
N ILE A 54 -2.69 -8.29 7.15
CA ILE A 54 -3.43 -7.09 7.56
C ILE A 54 -3.43 -7.09 9.08
N ASP A 55 -2.89 -6.04 9.66
CA ASP A 55 -2.84 -5.83 11.10
C ASP A 55 -3.85 -4.73 11.47
N ARG A 56 -4.76 -5.03 12.40
CA ARG A 56 -5.76 -4.08 12.87
C ARG A 56 -5.38 -3.66 14.28
N THR A 57 -5.07 -2.38 14.43
CA THR A 57 -4.80 -1.73 15.70
C THR A 57 -5.99 -0.83 16.07
N ASP A 58 -6.15 -0.53 17.36
CA ASP A 58 -7.18 0.37 17.89
C ASP A 58 -7.21 1.75 17.19
N ARG A 59 -6.07 2.17 16.63
CA ARG A 59 -5.87 3.45 15.91
C ARG A 59 -5.99 3.36 14.39
N GLY A 60 -6.16 2.17 13.80
CA GLY A 60 -6.26 2.02 12.34
C GLY A 60 -5.84 0.66 11.78
N PHE A 61 -5.88 0.55 10.46
CA PHE A 61 -5.53 -0.65 9.71
C PHE A 61 -4.16 -0.50 9.05
N PHE A 62 -3.30 -1.49 9.24
CA PHE A 62 -2.00 -1.59 8.58
C PHE A 62 -2.04 -2.77 7.61
N VAL A 63 -1.80 -2.50 6.33
CA VAL A 63 -1.73 -3.54 5.30
C VAL A 63 -0.26 -3.76 4.94
N LYS A 64 0.20 -5.00 5.04
CA LYS A 64 1.54 -5.42 4.59
C LYS A 64 1.41 -5.98 3.19
N VAL A 65 2.08 -5.32 2.24
CA VAL A 65 2.13 -5.73 0.84
C VAL A 65 3.57 -6.06 0.50
N GLU A 66 3.78 -7.23 -0.10
CA GLU A 66 5.06 -7.65 -0.64
C GLU A 66 5.10 -7.39 -2.15
N PHE A 67 6.21 -6.83 -2.60
CA PHE A 67 6.49 -6.53 -4.00
C PHE A 67 7.62 -7.44 -4.46
N ASN A 68 7.46 -8.06 -5.63
CA ASN A 68 8.50 -8.87 -6.25
C ASN A 68 9.35 -7.96 -7.15
N GLU A 69 10.30 -7.24 -6.55
CA GLU A 69 11.24 -6.33 -7.23
C GLU A 69 12.69 -6.61 -6.81
#